data_AF-A0A2E0RYT1-F1
#
_entry.id   AF-A0A2E0RYT1-F1
#
_cell.length_a   1.000
_cell.length_b   1.000
_cell.length_c   1.000
_cell.angle_alpha   90.00
_cell.angle_beta   90.00
_cell.angle_gamma   90.00
#
_symmetry.space_group_name_H-M   'P 1'
#
loop_
_entity.id
_entity.type
_entity.pdbx_description
1 polymer ?
#
loop_
_entity_poly.entity_id
_entity_poly.type
_entity_poly.pdbx_seq_one_letter_code
_entity_poly.pdbx_strand_id
1 'polypeptide(L)' 'MIVEKVKVVELTLEDGSKMLCRGGEEAVLRQWNTYPVVSAKWTGEEETMQWISAEEEIYYD' A
#
# COMPACT_ATOMS: atom_id res chain seq x y z
N MET A 1 -16.47 2.28 6.84
CA MET A 1 -15.46 3.14 6.21
C MET A 1 -14.30 3.21 7.17
N ILE A 2 -13.14 2.68 6.77
CA ILE A 2 -11.95 2.64 7.64
C ILE A 2 -10.97 3.70 7.12
N VAL A 3 -10.52 4.59 7.99
CA VAL A 3 -9.53 5.63 7.68
C VAL A 3 -8.30 5.42 8.54
N GLU A 4 -7.14 5.32 7.92
CA GLU A 4 -5.87 5.07 8.61
C GLU A 4 -4.71 5.84 7.99
N LYS A 5 -3.69 6.15 8.80
CA LYS A 5 -2.41 6.63 8.30
C LYS A 5 -1.49 5.45 8.04
N VAL A 6 -1.02 5.34 6.79
CA VAL A 6 -0.10 4.28 6.38
C VAL A 6 1.25 4.86 6.01
N LYS A 7 2.31 4.12 6.32
CA LYS A 7 3.66 4.42 5.82
C LYS A 7 3.74 4.11 4.34
N VAL A 8 4.41 4.97 3.59
CA VAL A 8 4.70 4.77 2.17
C VAL A 8 6.03 4.05 2.00
N VAL A 9 6.03 2.93 1.30
CA VAL A 9 7.22 2.10 1.11
C VAL A 9 7.60 2.09 -0.36
N GLU A 10 8.87 2.35 -0.67
CA GLU A 10 9.44 2.14 -1.99
C GLU A 10 9.90 0.67 -2.09
N LEU A 11 9.34 -0.05 -3.06
CA LEU A 11 9.77 -1.39 -3.42
C LEU A 11 10.66 -1.32 -4.65
N THR A 12 11.75 -2.09 -4.64
CA THR A 12 12.63 -2.26 -5.81
C THR A 12 12.45 -3.67 -6.35
N LEU A 13 12.25 -3.79 -7.66
CA LEU A 13 12.14 -5.08 -8.36
C LEU A 13 13.50 -5.59 -8.85
N GLU A 14 13.55 -6.87 -9.25
CA GLU A 14 14.76 -7.50 -9.81
C GLU A 14 15.33 -6.77 -11.04
N ASP A 15 14.49 -6.12 -11.85
CA ASP A 15 14.91 -5.32 -13.01
C ASP A 15 15.41 -3.91 -12.65
N GLY A 16 15.42 -3.57 -11.35
CA GLY A 16 15.80 -2.26 -10.82
C GLY A 16 14.71 -1.20 -10.87
N SER A 17 13.53 -1.52 -11.43
CA SER A 17 12.38 -0.61 -11.39
C SER A 17 11.85 -0.47 -9.97
N LYS A 18 11.14 0.64 -9.73
CA LYS A 18 10.65 1.04 -8.40
C LYS A 18 9.15 1.27 -8.41
N MET A 19 8.50 0.90 -7.33
CA MET A 19 7.07 1.16 -7.11
C MET A 19 6.81 1.64 -5.69
N LEU A 20 5.80 2.48 -5.52
CA LEU A 20 5.34 2.95 -4.21
C LEU A 20 4.19 2.07 -3.73
N CYS A 21 4.38 1.47 -2.55
CA CYS A 21 3.39 0.67 -1.85
C CYS A 21 2.78 1.49 -0.71
N ARG A 22 1.45 1.63 -0.75
CA ARG A 22 0.63 2.35 0.22
C ARG A 22 -0.42 1.35 0.71
N GLY A 23 -0.46 1.08 2.01
CA GLY A 23 -1.39 0.08 2.58
C GLY A 23 -0.80 -0.74 3.72
N GLY A 24 0.28 -0.26 4.34
CA GLY A 24 0.88 -0.93 5.50
C GLY A 24 1.60 -2.23 5.15
N GLU A 25 1.87 -3.02 6.19
CA GLU A 25 2.69 -4.23 6.10
C GLU A 25 2.06 -5.31 5.22
N GLU A 26 0.74 -5.49 5.29
CA GLU A 26 0.03 -6.49 4.47
C GLU A 26 0.09 -6.16 2.98
N ALA A 27 0.00 -4.88 2.60
CA ALA A 27 0.15 -4.47 1.21
C ALA A 27 1.56 -4.77 0.68
N VAL A 28 2.59 -4.51 1.49
CA VAL A 28 3.99 -4.84 1.15
C VAL A 28 4.15 -6.35 0.97
N LEU A 29 3.62 -7.15 1.89
CA LEU A 29 3.68 -8.62 1.82
C LEU A 29 2.95 -9.16 0.59
N ARG A 30 1.75 -8.64 0.29
CA ARG A 30 1.00 -9.02 -0.91
C ARG A 30 1.79 -8.71 -2.17
N GLN A 31 2.40 -7.52 -2.23
CA GLN A 31 3.18 -7.10 -3.38
C GLN A 31 4.43 -7.95 -3.55
N TRP A 32 5.09 -8.34 -2.44
CA TRP A 32 6.21 -9.27 -2.43
C TRP A 32 5.86 -10.65 -2.98
N ASN A 33 4.65 -11.14 -2.71
CA ASN A 33 4.17 -12.42 -3.23
C ASN A 33 3.68 -12.34 -4.68
N THR A 34 3.50 -11.13 -5.23
CA THR A 34 2.93 -10.91 -6.58
C THR A 34 3.99 -10.51 -7.61
N TYR A 35 5.01 -9.76 -7.19
CA TYR A 35 6.05 -9.20 -8.06
C TYR A 35 7.44 -9.66 -7.59
N PRO A 36 8.45 -9.65 -8.47
CA PRO A 36 9.83 -10.01 -8.11
C PRO A 36 10.50 -8.87 -7.32
N VAL A 37 9.99 -8.59 -6.12
CA VAL A 37 10.52 -7.56 -5.20
C VAL A 37 11.79 -8.07 -4.53
N VAL A 38 12.85 -7.27 -4.57
CA VAL A 38 14.15 -7.60 -3.94
C VAL A 38 14.47 -6.74 -2.72
N SER A 39 13.84 -5.57 -2.59
CA SER A 39 13.99 -4.74 -1.39
C SER A 39 12.78 -3.85 -1.17
N ALA A 40 12.58 -3.47 0.09
CA ALA A 40 11.58 -2.51 0.52
C ALA A 40 12.23 -1.48 1.44
N LYS A 41 11.94 -0.20 1.23
CA LYS A 41 12.47 0.91 2.01
C LYS A 41 11.35 1.87 2.35
N TRP A 42 11.19 2.18 3.65
CA TRP A 42 10.28 3.26 4.05
C TRP A 42 10.79 4.61 3.51
N THR A 43 9.91 5.38 2.88
CA THR A 43 10.28 6.69 2.30
C THR A 43 10.35 7.80 3.36
N GLY A 44 9.82 7.57 4.55
CA GLY A 44 9.61 8.59 5.58
C GLY A 44 8.25 9.31 5.44
N GLU A 45 7.53 9.06 4.36
CA GLU A 45 6.20 9.63 4.13
C GLU A 45 5.12 8.76 4.78
N GLU A 46 4.03 9.42 5.14
CA GLU A 46 2.79 8.83 5.62
C GLU A 46 1.63 9.42 4.82
N GLU A 47 0.69 8.58 4.42
CA GLU A 47 -0.51 8.98 3.69
C GLU A 47 -1.76 8.49 4.43
N THR A 48 -2.83 9.28 4.35
CA THR A 48 -4.14 8.87 4.87
C THR A 48 -4.84 8.04 3.80
N MET A 49 -5.12 6.77 4.10
CA MET A 49 -5.88 5.86 3.25
C MET A 49 -7.27 5.66 3.80
N GLN A 50 -8.23 5.54 2.89
CA GLN A 50 -9.63 5.33 3.20
C GLN A 50 -10.13 4.11 2.44
N TRP A 51 -10.65 3.13 3.17
CA TRP A 51 -11.19 1.89 2.64
C TRP A 51 -12.70 1.88 2.79
N ILE A 52 -13.38 1.53 1.70
CA ILE A 52 -14.80 1.21 1.69
C ILE A 52 -14.88 -0.31 1.64
N SER A 53 -15.48 -0.92 2.67
CA SER A 53 -15.79 -2.35 2.64
C SER A 53 -16.90 -2.59 1.62
N ALA A 54 -16.86 -3.72 0.93
CA ALA A 54 -17.88 -4.07 -0.07
C ALA A 54 -19.31 -4.19 0.51
N GLU A 55 -19.43 -4.25 1.84
CA GLU A 55 -20.70 -4.32 2.57
C GLU A 55 -21.27 -2.94 2.93
N GLU A 56 -20.54 -1.85 2.68
CA GLU A 56 -20.96 -0.50 3.05
C GLU A 56 -21.43 0.26 1.80
N GLU A 57 -22.75 0.26 1.57
CA GLU A 57 -23.41 1.14 0.60
C GLU A 57 -23.29 2.59 1.08
N ILE A 58 -22.50 3.39 0.36
CA ILE A 58 -22.41 4.83 0.57
C ILE A 58 -23.60 5.52 -0.12
N TYR A 59 -24.58 5.94 0.68
CA TYR A 59 -25.59 6.92 0.25
C TYR A 59 -24.94 8.31 0.21
N TYR A 60 -24.99 8.97 -0.94
CA TYR A 60 -24.66 10.38 -1.08
C TYR A 60 -25.92 11.20 -0.81
N ASP A 61 -25.86 12.17 0.12
CA ASP A 61 -26.90 13.20 0.34
C ASP A 61 -26.67 14.40 -0.60
#